data_AF-X0WW72-F1
#
_entry.id   AF-X0WW72-F1
#
_cell.length_a   1.000
_cell.length_b   1.000
_cell.length_c   1.000
_cell.angle_alpha   90.00
_cell.angle_beta   90.00
_cell.angle_gamma   90.00
#
_symmetry.space_group_name_H-M   'P 1'
#
loop_
_entity.id
_entity.type
_entity.pdbx_description
1 polymer ?
#
loop_
_entity_poly.entity_id
_entity_poly.type
_entity_poly.pdbx_seq_one_letter_code
_entity_poly.pdbx_strand_id
1 'polypeptide(L)'
;MCGAFGGEMSKRGMFTNDAILTKIVIPYFESIGSDPLGQYPLPVVKNIPTDWKQRTEQVIVNEGYQKGQWMYKDSKLSLVWPIWDYAFPNAKWVIVRRRTGDIIQSCLKTAFMKAFTSERCQKAIGVNIERDGWLWWVHQYEKRFVEMIEAGLNCKVVWPERMVHGDYQQMYETLEW
;
A
#
# COMPACT_ATOMS: atom_id res chain seq x y z
N MET A 1 -0.79 7.98 13.88
CA MET A 1 -1.90 8.42 12.99
C MET A 1 -2.60 9.65 13.54
N CYS A 2 -3.07 9.65 14.79
CA CYS A 2 -3.67 10.83 15.40
C CYS A 2 -2.65 11.98 15.48
N GLY A 3 -3.01 13.15 14.94
CA GLY A 3 -2.13 14.32 14.90
C GLY A 3 -1.05 14.29 13.82
N ALA A 4 -0.89 13.19 13.08
CA ALA A 4 0.02 13.17 11.93
C ALA A 4 -0.62 13.90 10.74
N PHE A 5 0.15 14.76 10.09
CA PHE A 5 -0.28 15.42 8.87
C PHE A 5 -0.41 14.40 7.72
N GLY A 6 -1.57 14.31 7.08
CA GLY A 6 -1.78 13.40 5.94
C GLY A 6 -1.99 14.10 4.59
N GLY A 7 -1.96 15.44 4.60
CA GLY A 7 -2.20 16.25 3.41
C GLY A 7 -3.63 16.18 2.89
N GLU A 8 -3.81 16.48 1.61
CA GLU A 8 -5.11 16.42 0.95
C GLU A 8 -5.52 14.97 0.67
N MET A 9 -6.40 14.45 1.53
CA MET A 9 -6.88 13.07 1.42
C MET A 9 -8.06 12.94 0.46
N SER A 10 -8.08 11.82 -0.27
CA SER A 10 -9.16 11.43 -1.16
C SER A 10 -10.52 11.49 -0.45
N LYS A 11 -11.46 12.31 -0.96
CA LYS A 11 -12.80 12.51 -0.36
C LYS A 11 -13.72 11.28 -0.45
N ARG A 12 -13.37 10.28 -1.28
CA ARG A 12 -14.19 9.10 -1.58
C ARG A 12 -13.78 7.81 -0.85
N GLY A 13 -13.13 7.94 0.32
CA GLY A 13 -13.12 6.87 1.33
C GLY A 13 -11.86 6.02 1.44
N MET A 14 -10.84 6.22 0.59
CA MET A 14 -9.56 5.51 0.74
C MET A 14 -8.58 6.22 1.68
N PHE A 15 -8.82 7.50 1.99
CA PHE A 15 -7.98 8.34 2.87
C PHE A 15 -6.50 8.30 2.48
N THR A 16 -6.24 8.30 1.16
CA THR A 16 -4.90 8.37 0.58
C THR A 16 -4.61 9.80 0.17
N ASN A 17 -3.36 10.24 0.28
CA ASN A 17 -2.92 11.52 -0.26
C ASN A 17 -2.97 11.46 -1.80
N ASP A 18 -3.90 12.21 -2.42
CA ASP A 18 -4.17 12.11 -3.85
C ASP A 18 -3.01 12.67 -4.69
N ALA A 19 -2.33 13.71 -4.22
CA ALA A 19 -1.22 14.31 -4.94
C ALA A 19 0.01 13.38 -4.97
N ILE A 20 0.37 12.74 -3.87
CA ILE A 20 1.44 11.72 -3.85
C ILE A 20 1.06 10.56 -4.79
N LEU A 21 -0.18 10.07 -4.70
CA LEU A 21 -0.64 8.96 -5.54
C LEU A 21 -0.57 9.30 -7.03
N THR A 22 -1.15 10.42 -7.45
CA THR A 22 -1.32 10.78 -8.87
C THR A 22 -0.08 11.41 -9.50
N LYS A 23 0.76 12.11 -8.72
CA LYS A 23 1.95 12.81 -9.25
C LYS A 23 3.25 12.02 -9.06
N ILE A 24 3.26 10.97 -8.23
CA ILE A 24 4.47 10.21 -7.91
C ILE A 24 4.27 8.72 -8.16
N VAL A 25 3.34 8.08 -7.44
CA VAL A 25 3.20 6.61 -7.45
C VAL A 25 2.68 6.09 -8.78
N ILE A 26 1.57 6.63 -9.30
CA ILE A 26 0.99 6.21 -10.58
C ILE A 26 1.98 6.43 -11.74
N PRO A 27 2.58 7.62 -11.92
CA PRO A 27 3.58 7.83 -12.96
C PRO A 27 4.78 6.88 -12.87
N TYR A 28 5.21 6.52 -11.66
CA TYR A 28 6.26 5.51 -11.50
C TYR A 28 5.82 4.14 -12.02
N PHE A 29 4.62 3.67 -11.62
CA PHE A 29 4.09 2.38 -12.07
C PHE A 29 3.97 2.33 -13.59
N GLU A 30 3.44 3.39 -14.20
CA GLU A 30 3.34 3.53 -15.66
C GLU A 30 4.73 3.50 -16.33
N SER A 31 5.72 4.20 -15.76
CA SER A 31 7.08 4.27 -16.32
C SER A 31 7.78 2.90 -16.38
N ILE A 32 7.40 1.97 -15.51
CA ILE A 32 7.93 0.60 -15.48
C ILE A 32 6.97 -0.44 -16.09
N GLY A 33 5.94 0.02 -16.82
CA GLY A 33 4.97 -0.85 -17.51
C GLY A 33 4.06 -1.66 -16.59
N SER A 34 3.82 -1.17 -15.38
CA SER A 34 2.96 -1.81 -14.37
C SER A 34 1.57 -1.18 -14.33
N ASP A 35 0.60 -1.91 -13.80
CA ASP A 35 -0.77 -1.42 -13.66
C ASP A 35 -0.87 -0.32 -12.59
N PRO A 36 -1.33 0.91 -12.93
CA PRO A 36 -1.50 2.02 -11.98
C PRO A 36 -2.35 1.70 -10.75
N LEU A 37 -3.29 0.75 -10.86
CA LEU A 37 -4.14 0.34 -9.74
C LEU A 37 -3.45 -0.68 -8.83
N GLY A 38 -2.28 -1.20 -9.20
CA GLY A 38 -1.53 -2.20 -8.46
C GLY A 38 -2.21 -3.57 -8.44
N GLN A 39 -2.98 -3.93 -9.47
CA GLN A 39 -3.66 -5.22 -9.58
C GLN A 39 -2.86 -6.20 -10.43
N TYR A 40 -2.64 -5.88 -11.72
CA TYR A 40 -1.82 -6.71 -12.61
C TYR A 40 -1.51 -5.98 -13.94
N PRO A 41 -0.26 -5.98 -14.44
CA PRO A 41 0.94 -6.58 -13.82
C PRO A 41 1.43 -5.77 -12.61
N LEU A 42 1.98 -6.47 -11.62
CA LEU A 42 2.55 -5.85 -10.43
C LEU A 42 3.95 -5.27 -10.72
N PRO A 43 4.35 -4.18 -10.04
CA PRO A 43 5.64 -3.56 -10.25
C PRO A 43 6.79 -4.45 -9.82
N VAL A 44 7.86 -4.38 -10.61
CA VAL A 44 9.16 -4.98 -10.32
C VAL A 44 10.16 -3.85 -10.17
N VAL A 45 10.55 -3.56 -8.93
CA VAL A 45 11.51 -2.50 -8.63
C VAL A 45 12.91 -2.97 -9.06
N LYS A 46 13.39 -2.42 -10.18
CA LYS A 46 14.77 -2.67 -10.67
C LYS A 46 15.73 -1.55 -10.30
N ASN A 47 15.24 -0.31 -10.34
CA ASN A 47 16.01 0.90 -10.03
C ASN A 47 15.22 1.74 -9.02
N ILE A 48 15.93 2.27 -8.03
CA ILE A 48 15.36 3.16 -7.01
C ILE A 48 15.52 4.62 -7.47
N PRO A 49 14.43 5.39 -7.65
CA PRO A 49 14.52 6.81 -7.97
C PRO A 49 15.15 7.61 -6.83
N THR A 50 16.12 8.47 -7.15
CA THR A 50 16.84 9.28 -6.15
C THR A 50 16.07 10.53 -5.72
N ASP A 51 15.08 10.96 -6.49
CA ASP A 51 14.26 12.16 -6.28
C ASP A 51 12.96 11.89 -5.52
N TRP A 52 12.68 10.63 -5.16
CA TRP A 52 11.42 10.21 -4.54
C TRP A 52 11.10 10.98 -3.27
N LYS A 53 12.11 11.14 -2.40
CA LYS A 53 12.01 11.90 -1.15
C LYS A 53 11.63 13.35 -1.42
N GLN A 54 12.41 14.04 -2.25
CA GLN A 54 12.21 15.45 -2.58
C GLN A 54 10.82 15.70 -3.17
N ARG A 55 10.38 14.86 -4.11
CA ARG A 55 9.04 14.99 -4.71
C ARG A 55 7.92 14.79 -3.70
N THR A 56 8.07 13.82 -2.81
CA THR A 56 7.08 13.56 -1.74
C THR A 56 7.03 14.72 -0.74
N GLU A 57 8.19 15.20 -0.29
CA GLU A 57 8.30 16.32 0.64
C GLU A 57 7.73 17.61 0.03
N GLN A 58 7.99 17.86 -1.25
CA GLN A 58 7.42 19.01 -1.95
C GLN A 58 5.89 18.97 -1.98
N VAL A 59 5.29 17.79 -2.17
CA VAL A 59 3.83 17.64 -2.13
C VAL A 59 3.28 17.98 -0.75
N ILE A 60 3.79 17.36 0.32
CA ILE A 60 3.26 17.59 1.67
C ILE A 60 3.46 19.05 2.14
N VAL A 61 4.59 19.69 1.78
CA VAL A 61 4.86 21.10 2.09
C VAL A 61 3.88 22.00 1.35
N ASN A 62 3.62 21.74 0.06
CA ASN A 62 2.65 22.50 -0.73
C ASN A 62 1.22 22.36 -0.20
N GLU A 63 0.91 21.25 0.48
CA GLU A 63 -0.39 21.01 1.13
C GLU A 63 -0.47 21.60 2.55
N GLY A 64 0.57 22.30 3.01
CA GLY A 64 0.55 23.03 4.27
C GLY A 64 1.23 22.32 5.44
N TYR A 65 2.01 21.27 5.21
CA TYR A 65 2.87 20.69 6.24
C TYR A 65 3.90 21.72 6.71
N GLN A 66 3.96 21.96 8.03
CA GLN A 66 4.92 22.91 8.63
C GLN A 66 5.97 22.22 9.52
N LYS A 67 5.54 21.24 10.34
CA LYS A 67 6.39 20.50 11.26
C LYS A 67 5.63 19.29 11.84
N GLY A 68 6.36 18.40 12.51
CA GLY A 68 5.79 17.26 13.25
C GLY A 68 5.75 15.98 12.42
N GLN A 69 4.99 14.99 12.85
CA GLN A 69 4.87 13.74 12.10
C GLN A 69 3.91 13.91 10.92
N TRP A 70 4.19 13.25 9.81
CA TRP A 70 3.27 13.10 8.70
C TRP A 70 3.09 11.62 8.38
N MET A 71 2.03 11.28 7.64
CA MET A 71 1.75 9.91 7.24
C MET A 71 1.30 9.85 5.78
N TYR A 72 1.62 8.74 5.12
CA TYR A 72 1.07 8.38 3.83
C TYR A 72 0.51 6.95 3.92
N LYS A 73 -0.67 6.74 3.33
CA LYS A 73 -1.41 5.48 3.42
C LYS A 73 -1.93 5.09 2.04
N ASP A 74 -1.45 3.96 1.55
CA ASP A 74 -1.96 3.27 0.36
C ASP A 74 -1.54 1.79 0.44
N SER A 75 -2.24 0.88 -0.24
CA SER A 75 -1.80 -0.52 -0.35
C SER A 75 -0.54 -0.65 -1.21
N LYS A 76 -0.42 0.14 -2.27
CA LYS A 76 0.64 0.13 -3.28
C LYS A 76 2.03 0.44 -2.69
N LEU A 77 2.13 1.04 -1.50
CA LEU A 77 3.43 1.23 -0.82
C LEU A 77 4.19 -0.09 -0.70
N SER A 78 3.50 -1.16 -0.30
CA SER A 78 4.11 -2.48 -0.12
C SER A 78 4.65 -3.08 -1.42
N LEU A 79 4.12 -2.69 -2.58
CA LEU A 79 4.60 -3.17 -3.88
C LEU A 79 5.94 -2.54 -4.28
N VAL A 80 6.24 -1.36 -3.75
CA VAL A 80 7.45 -0.58 -4.05
C VAL A 80 8.16 -0.15 -2.77
N TRP A 81 8.05 -0.97 -1.71
CA TRP A 81 8.58 -0.66 -0.39
C TRP A 81 10.09 -0.31 -0.40
N PRO A 82 10.96 -0.90 -1.26
CA PRO A 82 12.38 -0.53 -1.26
C PRO A 82 12.63 0.93 -1.64
N ILE A 83 11.75 1.52 -2.46
CA ILE A 83 11.85 2.94 -2.86
C ILE A 83 11.51 3.84 -1.67
N TRP A 84 10.44 3.49 -0.95
CA TRP A 84 10.01 4.22 0.23
C TRP A 84 11.02 4.11 1.37
N ASP A 85 11.59 2.93 1.57
CA ASP A 85 12.63 2.70 2.57
C ASP A 85 13.91 3.49 2.25
N TYR A 86 14.35 3.47 0.98
CA TYR A 86 15.48 4.31 0.55
C TYR A 86 15.21 5.81 0.75
N ALA A 87 14.00 6.28 0.44
CA ALA A 87 13.63 7.68 0.59
C ALA A 87 13.45 8.11 2.07
N PHE A 88 12.95 7.20 2.91
CA PHE A 88 12.58 7.44 4.30
C PHE A 88 13.01 6.27 5.20
N PRO A 89 14.32 6.04 5.41
CA PRO A 89 14.82 4.84 6.10
C PRO A 89 14.45 4.76 7.58
N ASN A 90 14.02 5.88 8.16
CA ASN A 90 13.56 5.97 9.55
C ASN A 90 12.02 5.92 9.66
N ALA A 91 11.32 5.62 8.56
CA ALA A 91 9.86 5.56 8.57
C ALA A 91 9.36 4.41 9.44
N LYS A 92 8.24 4.68 10.11
CA LYS A 92 7.47 3.72 10.87
C LYS A 92 6.42 3.10 9.96
N TRP A 93 6.49 1.80 9.76
CA TRP A 93 5.58 1.05 8.88
C TRP A 93 4.47 0.38 9.67
N VAL A 94 3.21 0.65 9.32
CA VAL A 94 2.05 -0.02 9.90
C VAL A 94 1.44 -0.94 8.84
N ILE A 95 1.59 -2.25 9.05
CA ILE A 95 1.05 -3.28 8.16
C ILE A 95 -0.33 -3.69 8.69
N VAL A 96 -1.38 -3.26 8.00
CA VAL A 96 -2.76 -3.60 8.36
C VAL A 96 -3.16 -4.89 7.66
N ARG A 97 -3.50 -5.93 8.44
CA ARG A 97 -3.88 -7.26 7.95
C ARG A 97 -5.37 -7.49 8.05
N ARG A 98 -5.87 -8.38 7.19
CA ARG A 98 -7.25 -8.87 7.13
C ARG A 98 -7.23 -10.31 6.65
N ARG A 99 -8.24 -11.10 7.01
CA ARG A 99 -8.38 -12.48 6.51
C ARG A 99 -8.40 -12.51 4.98
N THR A 100 -7.62 -13.41 4.39
CA THR A 100 -7.49 -13.57 2.94
C THR A 100 -8.83 -13.75 2.23
N GLY A 101 -9.72 -14.58 2.79
CA GLY A 101 -11.06 -14.79 2.25
C GLY A 101 -11.87 -13.49 2.14
N ASP A 102 -11.81 -12.63 3.16
CA ASP A 102 -12.54 -11.37 3.18
C ASP A 102 -11.98 -10.36 2.18
N ILE A 103 -10.66 -10.35 1.97
CA ILE A 103 -10.02 -9.52 0.95
C ILE A 103 -10.50 -9.96 -0.44
N ILE A 104 -10.45 -11.26 -0.73
CA ILE A 104 -10.91 -11.80 -2.03
C ILE A 104 -12.38 -11.44 -2.27
N GLN A 105 -13.25 -11.64 -1.28
CA GLN A 105 -14.67 -11.28 -1.39
C GLN A 105 -14.86 -9.77 -1.61
N SER A 106 -14.02 -8.93 -1.01
CA SER A 106 -14.04 -7.49 -1.24
C SER A 106 -13.63 -7.16 -2.68
N CYS A 107 -12.57 -7.79 -3.21
CA CYS A 107 -12.11 -7.58 -4.58
C CYS A 107 -13.19 -7.96 -5.60
N LEU A 108 -13.82 -9.13 -5.46
CA LEU A 108 -14.89 -9.61 -6.34
C LEU A 108 -16.11 -8.66 -6.42
N LYS A 109 -16.35 -7.85 -5.37
CA LYS A 109 -17.49 -6.91 -5.30
C LYS A 109 -17.12 -5.48 -5.68
N THR A 110 -15.84 -5.16 -5.75
CA THR A 110 -15.38 -3.77 -5.90
C THR A 110 -15.23 -3.41 -7.36
N ALA A 111 -16.01 -2.42 -7.83
CA ALA A 111 -16.13 -2.10 -9.25
C ALA A 111 -14.82 -1.68 -9.96
N PHE A 112 -13.79 -1.24 -9.23
CA PHE A 112 -12.48 -0.92 -9.82
C PHE A 112 -11.48 -2.07 -9.77
N MET A 113 -11.76 -3.14 -9.01
CA MET A 113 -10.94 -4.35 -8.91
C MET A 113 -11.33 -5.31 -10.03
N LYS A 114 -10.70 -5.16 -11.20
CA LYS A 114 -11.14 -5.82 -12.44
C LYS A 114 -10.05 -6.61 -13.14
N ALA A 115 -8.80 -6.58 -12.69
CA ALA A 115 -7.70 -7.23 -13.39
C ALA A 115 -7.98 -8.70 -13.74
N PHE A 116 -8.56 -9.45 -12.80
CA PHE A 116 -8.82 -10.88 -12.98
C PHE A 116 -10.21 -11.23 -13.51
N THR A 117 -11.02 -10.26 -13.94
CA THR A 117 -12.16 -10.57 -14.82
C THR A 117 -11.70 -10.92 -16.24
N SER A 118 -10.48 -10.52 -16.60
CA SER A 118 -9.85 -10.82 -17.88
C SER A 118 -9.21 -12.21 -17.87
N GLU A 119 -9.62 -13.09 -18.78
CA GLU A 119 -8.95 -14.38 -19.02
C GLU A 119 -7.46 -14.22 -19.34
N ARG A 120 -7.07 -13.12 -20.00
CA ARG A 120 -5.66 -12.85 -20.31
C ARG A 120 -4.83 -12.73 -19.04
N CYS A 121 -5.31 -11.97 -18.07
CA CYS A 121 -4.61 -11.79 -16.79
C CYS A 121 -4.57 -13.11 -16.00
N GLN A 122 -5.69 -13.85 -15.98
CA GLN A 122 -5.77 -15.17 -15.32
C GLN A 122 -4.73 -16.16 -15.90
N LYS A 123 -4.70 -16.32 -17.23
CA LYS A 123 -3.74 -17.19 -17.92
C LYS A 123 -2.29 -16.78 -17.66
N ALA A 124 -2.01 -15.49 -17.59
CA ALA A 124 -0.66 -14.99 -17.38
C ALA A 124 -0.07 -15.32 -16.00
N ILE A 125 -0.92 -15.62 -15.01
CA ILE A 125 -0.51 -16.07 -13.67
C ILE A 125 -0.83 -17.55 -13.40
N GLY A 126 -1.28 -18.29 -14.42
CA GLY A 126 -1.55 -19.72 -14.33
C GLY A 126 -2.81 -20.10 -13.55
N VAL A 127 -3.83 -19.25 -13.53
CA VAL A 127 -5.13 -19.54 -12.90
C VAL A 127 -6.26 -19.52 -13.93
N ASN A 128 -7.40 -20.13 -13.58
CA ASN A 128 -8.54 -20.31 -14.49
C ASN A 128 -9.83 -19.61 -14.04
N ILE A 129 -9.83 -19.01 -12.84
CA ILE A 129 -10.98 -18.30 -12.29
C ILE A 129 -10.54 -17.00 -11.61
N GLU A 130 -11.41 -15.99 -11.62
CA GLU A 130 -11.15 -14.67 -11.03
C GLU A 130 -10.74 -14.77 -9.54
N ARG A 131 -11.45 -15.60 -8.77
CA ARG A 131 -11.19 -15.81 -7.34
C ARG A 131 -9.74 -16.19 -7.06
N ASP A 132 -9.17 -17.07 -7.87
CA ASP A 132 -7.81 -17.57 -7.69
C ASP A 132 -6.78 -16.52 -8.15
N GLY A 133 -7.15 -15.64 -9.08
CA GLY A 133 -6.34 -14.47 -9.42
C GLY A 133 -6.24 -13.48 -8.25
N TRP A 134 -7.35 -13.22 -7.55
CA TRP A 134 -7.33 -12.42 -6.33
C TRP A 134 -6.57 -13.10 -5.18
N LEU A 135 -6.64 -14.43 -5.06
CA LEU A 135 -5.83 -15.17 -4.09
C LEU A 135 -4.33 -15.03 -4.40
N TRP A 136 -3.93 -15.18 -5.66
CA TRP A 136 -2.56 -14.93 -6.11
C TRP A 136 -2.12 -13.51 -5.74
N TRP A 137 -2.96 -12.52 -6.01
CA TRP A 137 -2.69 -11.11 -5.69
C TRP A 137 -2.46 -10.89 -4.20
N VAL A 138 -3.29 -11.46 -3.32
CA VAL A 138 -3.10 -11.38 -1.87
C VAL A 138 -1.74 -11.96 -1.48
N HIS A 139 -1.38 -13.13 -2.00
CA HIS A 139 -0.08 -13.74 -1.71
C HIS A 139 1.10 -12.91 -2.19
N GLN A 140 0.96 -12.11 -3.24
CA GLN A 140 2.01 -11.17 -3.64
C GLN A 140 2.25 -10.12 -2.56
N TYR A 141 1.19 -9.51 -2.03
CA TYR A 141 1.31 -8.54 -0.94
C TYR A 141 1.85 -9.17 0.34
N GLU A 142 1.41 -10.39 0.68
CA GLU A 142 1.93 -11.11 1.85
C GLU A 142 3.42 -11.40 1.74
N LYS A 143 3.91 -11.80 0.55
CA LYS A 143 5.35 -11.95 0.30
C LYS A 143 6.12 -10.66 0.57
N ARG A 144 5.59 -9.51 0.13
CA ARG A 144 6.23 -8.21 0.36
C ARG A 144 6.24 -7.81 1.83
N PHE A 145 5.19 -8.14 2.59
CA PHE A 145 5.21 -7.94 4.04
C PHE A 145 6.29 -8.78 4.73
N VAL A 146 6.49 -10.03 4.28
CA VAL A 146 7.59 -10.87 4.78
C VAL A 146 8.94 -10.25 4.42
N GLU A 147 9.14 -9.85 3.16
CA GLU A 147 10.37 -9.18 2.70
C GLU A 147 10.68 -7.92 3.52
N MET A 148 9.68 -7.08 3.78
CA MET A 148 9.84 -5.86 4.59
C MET A 148 10.32 -6.19 6.02
N ILE A 149 9.72 -7.21 6.65
CA ILE A 149 10.08 -7.62 8.02
C ILE A 149 11.49 -8.24 8.04
N GLU A 150 11.80 -9.11 7.07
CA GLU A 150 13.11 -9.77 6.96
C GLU A 150 14.23 -8.78 6.61
N ALA A 151 13.92 -7.71 5.88
CA ALA A 151 14.84 -6.61 5.60
C ALA A 151 15.08 -5.70 6.83
N GLY A 152 14.38 -5.91 7.93
CA GLY A 152 14.57 -5.17 9.18
C GLY A 152 13.86 -3.81 9.23
N LEU A 153 12.86 -3.57 8.38
CA LEU A 153 12.07 -2.34 8.46
C LEU A 153 11.37 -2.24 9.82
N ASN A 154 11.27 -1.01 10.33
CA ASN A 154 10.58 -0.72 11.58
C ASN A 154 9.06 -0.88 11.40
N CYS A 155 8.59 -2.13 11.50
CA CYS A 155 7.21 -2.54 11.19
C CYS A 155 6.41 -2.88 12.46
N LYS A 156 5.13 -2.49 12.48
CA LYS A 156 4.11 -3.06 13.36
C LYS A 156 2.96 -3.64 12.55
N VAL A 157 2.53 -4.84 12.92
CA VAL A 157 1.41 -5.54 12.28
C VAL A 157 0.15 -5.36 13.13
N VAL A 158 -0.92 -4.87 12.51
CA VAL A 158 -2.22 -4.67 13.17
C VAL A 158 -3.28 -5.52 12.47
N TRP A 159 -4.10 -6.20 13.26
CA TRP A 159 -5.27 -6.97 12.83
C TRP A 159 -6.53 -6.29 13.36
N PRO A 160 -7.18 -5.39 12.59
CA PRO A 160 -8.34 -4.62 13.06
C PRO A 160 -9.52 -5.48 13.51
N GLU A 161 -9.62 -6.73 13.04
CA GLU A 161 -10.65 -7.67 13.47
C GLU A 161 -10.61 -7.94 14.98
N ARG A 162 -9.43 -7.88 15.62
CA ARG A 162 -9.32 -8.00 17.09
C ARG A 162 -10.12 -6.91 17.81
N MET A 163 -10.12 -5.69 17.27
CA MET A 163 -10.88 -4.57 17.84
C MET A 163 -12.39 -4.79 17.77
N VAL A 164 -12.88 -5.51 16.75
CA VAL A 164 -14.32 -5.85 16.63
C VAL A 164 -14.76 -6.71 17.82
N HIS A 165 -13.83 -7.48 18.39
CA HIS A 165 -14.06 -8.32 19.58
C HIS A 165 -13.64 -7.63 20.89
N GLY A 166 -13.39 -6.32 20.87
CA GLY A 166 -13.02 -5.54 22.05
C GLY A 166 -11.53 -5.62 22.45
N ASP A 167 -10.69 -6.25 21.63
CA ASP A 167 -9.25 -6.34 21.86
C ASP A 167 -8.51 -5.23 21.10
N TYR A 168 -8.11 -4.20 21.86
CA TYR A 168 -7.42 -3.00 21.35
C TYR A 168 -5.90 -3.02 21.57
N GLN A 169 -5.33 -4.14 22.06
CA GLN A 169 -3.93 -4.19 22.47
C GLN A 169 -2.96 -3.70 21.37
N GLN A 170 -3.15 -4.19 20.14
CA GLN A 170 -2.29 -3.80 19.00
C GLN A 170 -2.40 -2.33 18.62
N MET A 171 -3.55 -1.70 18.87
CA MET A 171 -3.72 -0.28 18.62
C MET A 171 -2.96 0.55 19.64
N TYR A 172 -3.07 0.21 20.94
CA TYR A 172 -2.30 0.87 21.99
C TYR A 172 -0.80 0.73 21.77
N GLU A 173 -0.33 -0.50 21.50
CA GLU A 173 1.07 -0.75 21.16
C GLU A 173 1.55 0.06 19.94
N THR A 174 0.69 0.32 18.96
CA THR A 174 1.03 1.13 17.78
C THR A 174 1.07 2.63 18.10
N LEU A 175 0.30 3.10 19.08
CA LEU A 175 0.28 4.50 19.51
C LEU A 175 1.47 4.86 20.41
N GLU A 176 1.93 3.92 21.24
CA GLU A 176 3.04 4.11 22.18
C GLU A 176 4.42 3.98 21.52
N TRP A 177 4.48 3.34 20.35
CA TRP A 177 5.71 3.10 19.59
C TRP A 177 6.25 4.36 18.92
#